data_AF-D5RL55-F1
#
_entry.id   AF-D5RL55-F1
#
_cell.length_a   1.000
_cell.length_b   1.000
_cell.length_c   1.000
_cell.angle_alpha   90.00
_cell.angle_beta   90.00
_cell.angle_gamma   90.00
#
_symmetry.space_group_name_H-M   'P 1'
#
loop_
_entity.id
_entity.type
_entity.pdbx_description
1 polymer ?
#
loop_
_entity_poly.entity_id
_entity_poly.type
_entity_poly.pdbx_seq_one_letter_code
_entity_poly.pdbx_strand_id
1 'polypeptide(L)'
;LAAPLLALAGLAPRRGLSLAVPAHLLVLWAWHAPPAYEAALASDAVYWLMQLSLLGSAAWFWGAALARGAALPGIGALLAGMVGMGMLGALLTFAPTALYAPHAATTQAWGLSPLQDQQLAGLLMWVPAALAYLLPALAQGAAWLRAERG
;
A
#
# COMPACT_ATOMS: atom_id res chain seq x y z
N LEU A 1 -0.12 7.57 2.99
CA LEU A 1 -1.20 8.61 3.01
C LEU A 1 -1.10 9.65 1.89
N ALA A 2 0.07 9.93 1.31
CA ALA A 2 0.19 10.94 0.23
C ALA A 2 -0.60 10.59 -1.05
N ALA A 3 -0.58 9.32 -1.49
CA ALA A 3 -1.23 8.89 -2.73
C ALA A 3 -2.76 9.17 -2.82
N PRO A 4 -3.60 8.83 -1.83
CA PRO A 4 -5.02 9.19 -1.88
C PRO A 4 -5.23 10.71 -1.91
N LEU A 5 -4.38 11.50 -1.21
CA LEU A 5 -4.45 12.96 -1.26
C LEU A 5 -4.11 13.51 -2.66
N LEU A 6 -3.10 12.94 -3.33
CA LEU A 6 -2.77 13.29 -4.72
C LEU A 6 -3.93 12.98 -5.67
N ALA A 7 -4.59 11.84 -5.48
CA ALA A 7 -5.77 11.47 -6.26
C ALA A 7 -6.95 12.43 -6.03
N LEU A 8 -7.23 12.78 -4.77
CA LEU A 8 -8.27 13.73 -4.39
C LEU A 8 -7.98 15.15 -4.90
N ALA A 9 -6.70 15.56 -4.89
CA ALA A 9 -6.25 16.83 -5.47
C ALA A 9 -6.28 16.86 -7.01
N GLY A 10 -6.59 15.72 -7.67
CA GLY A 10 -6.61 15.63 -9.13
C GLY A 10 -5.23 15.59 -9.78
N LEU A 11 -4.18 15.29 -9.00
CA LEU A 11 -2.79 15.19 -9.45
C LEU A 11 -2.38 13.77 -9.86
N ALA A 12 -3.35 12.85 -9.96
CA ALA A 12 -3.10 11.45 -10.32
C ALA A 12 -3.91 11.01 -11.56
N PRO A 13 -3.38 10.07 -12.37
CA PRO A 13 -4.12 9.52 -13.50
C PRO A 13 -5.40 8.82 -13.04
N ARG A 14 -6.51 9.05 -13.77
CA ARG A 14 -7.85 8.52 -13.43
C ARG A 14 -8.32 7.36 -14.31
N ARG A 15 -7.46 6.84 -15.18
CA ARG A 15 -7.79 5.79 -16.16
C ARG A 15 -6.88 4.58 -16.00
N GLY A 16 -7.29 3.46 -16.59
CA GLY A 16 -6.47 2.25 -16.63
C GLY A 16 -6.49 1.43 -15.33
N LEU A 17 -7.63 1.37 -14.65
CA LEU A 17 -7.78 0.66 -13.37
C LEU A 17 -7.28 -0.80 -13.42
N SER A 18 -7.58 -1.51 -14.51
CA SER A 18 -7.17 -2.90 -14.72
C SER A 18 -5.64 -3.09 -14.71
N LEU A 19 -4.88 -2.06 -15.09
CA LEU A 19 -3.41 -2.07 -15.04
C LEU A 19 -2.87 -1.45 -13.76
N ALA A 20 -3.54 -0.43 -13.23
CA ALA A 20 -3.11 0.28 -12.03
C ALA A 20 -3.06 -0.63 -10.80
N VAL A 21 -4.04 -1.54 -10.64
CA VAL A 21 -4.11 -2.50 -9.53
C VAL A 21 -2.91 -3.46 -9.53
N PRO A 22 -2.69 -4.29 -10.59
CA PRO A 22 -1.55 -5.20 -10.60
C PRO A 22 -0.22 -4.45 -10.58
N ALA A 23 -0.09 -3.31 -11.27
CA ALA A 23 1.15 -2.53 -11.23
C ALA A 23 1.50 -2.07 -9.81
N HIS A 24 0.52 -1.54 -9.06
CA HIS A 24 0.76 -1.11 -7.69
C HIS A 24 1.08 -2.28 -6.76
N LEU A 25 0.35 -3.40 -6.85
CA LEU A 25 0.62 -4.58 -6.03
C LEU A 25 1.99 -5.18 -6.33
N LEU A 26 2.38 -5.26 -7.61
CA LEU A 26 3.71 -5.75 -8.00
C LEU A 26 4.83 -4.87 -7.45
N VAL A 27 4.71 -3.54 -7.60
CA VAL A 27 5.71 -2.61 -7.06
C VAL A 27 5.77 -2.70 -5.54
N LEU A 28 4.63 -2.77 -4.86
CA LEU A 28 4.55 -2.92 -3.41
C LEU A 28 5.30 -4.19 -2.95
N TRP A 29 4.97 -5.33 -3.52
CA TRP A 29 5.56 -6.61 -3.12
C TRP A 29 7.03 -6.72 -3.53
N ALA A 30 7.41 -6.23 -4.70
CA ALA A 30 8.79 -6.27 -5.18
C ALA A 30 9.73 -5.55 -4.21
N TRP A 31 9.36 -4.36 -3.72
CA TRP A 31 10.19 -3.60 -2.78
C TRP A 31 10.21 -4.17 -1.36
N HIS A 32 9.27 -5.03 -1.00
CA HIS A 32 9.26 -5.74 0.29
C HIS A 32 9.87 -7.14 0.19
N ALA A 33 10.34 -7.57 -0.98
CA ALA A 33 11.19 -8.75 -1.06
C ALA A 33 12.54 -8.43 -0.37
N PRO A 34 13.06 -9.30 0.52
CA PRO A 34 14.26 -9.00 1.30
C PRO A 34 15.46 -8.50 0.47
N PRO A 35 15.84 -9.11 -0.67
CA PRO A 35 16.97 -8.63 -1.45
C PRO A 35 16.77 -7.23 -2.04
N ALA A 36 15.56 -6.89 -2.46
CA ALA A 36 15.25 -5.58 -3.03
C ALA A 36 15.22 -4.50 -1.95
N TYR A 37 14.64 -4.83 -0.78
CA TYR A 37 14.62 -3.95 0.38
C TYR A 37 16.04 -3.66 0.89
N GLU A 38 16.88 -4.70 0.99
CA GLU A 38 18.29 -4.57 1.37
C GLU A 38 19.07 -3.69 0.39
N ALA A 39 18.87 -3.90 -0.92
CA ALA A 39 19.49 -3.05 -1.94
C ALA A 39 19.04 -1.59 -1.83
N ALA A 40 17.78 -1.33 -1.50
CA ALA A 40 17.27 0.01 -1.28
C ALA A 40 17.91 0.68 -0.06
N LEU A 41 18.09 -0.05 1.04
CA LEU A 41 18.74 0.51 2.25
C LEU A 41 20.25 0.69 2.10
N ALA A 42 20.89 0.02 1.15
CA ALA A 42 22.32 0.14 0.89
C ALA A 42 22.68 1.31 -0.06
N SER A 43 21.71 1.95 -0.72
CA SER A 43 21.97 3.00 -1.71
C SER A 43 20.88 4.06 -1.75
N ASP A 44 21.24 5.33 -1.56
CA ASP A 44 20.32 6.47 -1.65
C ASP A 44 19.58 6.52 -3.01
N ALA A 45 20.25 6.17 -4.10
CA ALA A 45 19.64 6.17 -5.43
C ALA A 45 18.55 5.09 -5.54
N VAL A 46 18.82 3.88 -5.03
CA VAL A 46 17.84 2.77 -5.03
C VAL A 46 16.71 3.06 -4.04
N TYR A 47 17.02 3.65 -2.89
CA TYR A 47 16.03 4.14 -1.94
C TYR A 47 15.05 5.12 -2.59
N TRP A 48 15.54 6.15 -3.28
CA TRP A 48 14.66 7.11 -3.94
C TRP A 48 13.88 6.48 -5.10
N LEU A 49 14.47 5.53 -5.84
CA LEU A 49 13.75 4.76 -6.85
C LEU A 49 12.59 3.97 -6.23
N MET A 50 12.82 3.32 -5.09
CA MET A 50 11.78 2.64 -4.31
C MET A 50 10.67 3.61 -3.93
N GLN A 51 11.02 4.73 -3.30
CA GLN A 51 10.04 5.72 -2.82
C GLN A 51 9.20 6.30 -3.97
N LEU A 52 9.84 6.69 -5.08
CA LEU A 52 9.17 7.27 -6.24
C LEU A 52 8.27 6.27 -6.97
N SER A 53 8.71 5.01 -7.11
CA SER A 53 7.90 3.98 -7.77
C SER A 53 6.72 3.54 -6.91
N LEU A 54 6.90 3.41 -5.58
CA LEU A 54 5.80 3.16 -4.64
C LEU A 54 4.78 4.31 -4.67
N LEU A 55 5.24 5.56 -4.59
CA LEU A 55 4.36 6.73 -4.64
C LEU A 55 3.63 6.85 -5.98
N GLY A 56 4.34 6.71 -7.09
CA GLY A 56 3.77 6.85 -8.43
C GLY A 56 2.73 5.77 -8.73
N SER A 57 3.05 4.51 -8.43
CA SER A 57 2.11 3.40 -8.61
C SER A 57 0.89 3.54 -7.69
N ALA A 58 1.08 3.96 -6.44
CA ALA A 58 -0.02 4.20 -5.51
C ALA A 58 -0.91 5.37 -5.98
N ALA A 59 -0.33 6.48 -6.42
CA ALA A 59 -1.08 7.62 -6.93
C ALA A 59 -1.95 7.22 -8.13
N TRP A 60 -1.39 6.47 -9.08
CA TRP A 60 -2.14 5.94 -10.21
C TRP A 60 -3.28 5.00 -9.77
N PHE A 61 -3.00 4.05 -8.89
CA PHE A 61 -4.01 3.16 -8.29
C PHE A 61 -5.16 3.98 -7.68
N TRP A 62 -4.86 4.94 -6.81
CA TRP A 62 -5.86 5.73 -6.11
C TRP A 62 -6.65 6.64 -7.06
N GLY A 63 -5.99 7.26 -8.03
CA GLY A 63 -6.63 8.10 -9.05
C GLY A 63 -7.62 7.31 -9.90
N ALA A 64 -7.25 6.09 -10.32
CA ALA A 64 -8.13 5.22 -11.10
C ALA A 64 -9.26 4.62 -10.26
N ALA A 65 -8.98 4.22 -9.01
CA ALA A 65 -9.97 3.60 -8.12
C ALA A 65 -11.04 4.58 -7.62
N LEU A 66 -10.71 5.88 -7.53
CA LEU A 66 -11.62 6.95 -7.14
C LEU A 66 -12.21 7.72 -8.34
N ALA A 67 -11.99 7.23 -9.58
CA ALA A 67 -12.50 7.88 -10.77
C ALA A 67 -14.05 7.85 -10.83
N ARG A 68 -14.65 8.96 -11.30
CA ARG A 68 -16.10 9.02 -11.53
C ARG A 68 -16.53 7.92 -12.51
N GLY A 69 -17.60 7.20 -12.19
CA GLY A 69 -18.14 6.11 -13.00
C GLY A 69 -17.49 4.74 -12.75
N ALA A 70 -16.47 4.66 -11.88
CA ALA A 70 -15.83 3.41 -11.52
C ALA A 70 -16.41 2.77 -10.24
N ALA A 71 -17.68 3.00 -9.87
CA ALA A 71 -18.20 2.61 -8.55
C ALA A 71 -17.92 1.13 -8.18
N LEU A 72 -18.47 0.16 -8.91
CA LEU A 72 -18.21 -1.27 -8.64
C LEU A 72 -16.75 -1.68 -8.90
N PRO A 73 -16.12 -1.36 -10.05
CA PRO A 73 -14.73 -1.71 -10.29
C PRO A 73 -13.74 -1.09 -9.28
N GLY A 74 -14.00 0.15 -8.86
CA GLY A 74 -13.22 0.93 -7.91
C GLY A 74 -13.33 0.39 -6.49
N ILE A 75 -14.52 -0.03 -6.06
CA ILE A 75 -14.69 -0.81 -4.82
C ILE A 75 -13.85 -2.09 -4.89
N GLY A 76 -13.96 -2.85 -5.97
CA GLY A 76 -13.17 -4.07 -6.17
C GLY A 76 -11.66 -3.81 -6.11
N ALA A 77 -11.19 -2.73 -6.73
CA ALA A 77 -9.78 -2.32 -6.69
C ALA A 77 -9.32 -1.94 -5.27
N LEU A 78 -10.12 -1.18 -4.52
CA LEU A 78 -9.81 -0.82 -3.13
C LEU A 78 -9.72 -2.05 -2.23
N LEU A 79 -10.63 -3.01 -2.39
CA LEU A 79 -10.60 -4.28 -1.66
C LEU A 79 -9.40 -5.14 -2.08
N ALA A 80 -9.06 -5.20 -3.37
CA ALA A 80 -7.86 -5.90 -3.83
C ALA A 80 -6.57 -5.28 -3.27
N GLY A 81 -6.48 -3.94 -3.25
CA GLY A 81 -5.38 -3.22 -2.62
C GLY A 81 -5.28 -3.50 -1.11
N MET A 82 -6.42 -3.49 -0.42
CA MET A 82 -6.53 -3.81 1.00
C MET A 82 -6.02 -5.24 1.30
N VAL A 83 -6.46 -6.23 0.52
CA VAL A 83 -6.02 -7.62 0.68
C VAL A 83 -4.53 -7.74 0.38
N GLY A 84 -4.06 -7.19 -0.74
CA GLY A 84 -2.65 -7.29 -1.14
C GLY A 84 -1.69 -6.64 -0.14
N MET A 85 -2.05 -5.49 0.43
CA MET A 85 -1.28 -4.84 1.49
C MET A 85 -1.43 -5.55 2.84
N GLY A 86 -2.64 -6.00 3.18
CA GLY A 86 -2.92 -6.73 4.43
C GLY A 86 -2.21 -8.08 4.50
N MET A 87 -2.14 -8.83 3.39
CA MET A 87 -1.37 -10.07 3.29
C MET A 87 0.12 -9.83 3.57
N LEU A 88 0.68 -8.76 3.00
CA LEU A 88 2.08 -8.40 3.24
C LEU A 88 2.31 -8.01 4.71
N GLY A 89 1.44 -7.17 5.27
CA GLY A 89 1.52 -6.78 6.68
C GLY A 89 1.37 -7.98 7.64
N ALA A 90 0.45 -8.91 7.34
CA ALA A 90 0.28 -10.15 8.10
C ALA A 90 1.53 -11.03 8.02
N LEU A 91 2.14 -11.18 6.83
CA LEU A 91 3.39 -11.93 6.67
C LEU A 91 4.50 -11.38 7.57
N LEU A 92 4.68 -10.05 7.60
CA LEU A 92 5.69 -9.40 8.44
C LEU A 92 5.38 -9.53 9.94
N THR A 93 4.10 -9.42 10.30
CA THR A 93 3.61 -9.50 11.69
C THR A 93 3.75 -10.91 12.28
N PHE A 94 3.48 -11.94 11.49
CA PHE A 94 3.45 -13.32 11.96
C PHE A 94 4.72 -14.12 11.60
N ALA A 95 5.73 -13.47 10.99
CA ALA A 95 7.01 -14.10 10.75
C ALA A 95 7.66 -14.56 12.07
N PRO A 96 8.21 -15.78 12.14
CA PRO A 96 8.88 -16.29 13.35
C PRO A 96 10.29 -15.74 13.52
N THR A 97 10.87 -15.17 12.45
CA THR A 97 12.23 -14.62 12.43
C THR A 97 12.23 -13.28 11.70
N ALA A 98 13.23 -12.44 11.99
CA ALA A 98 13.46 -11.21 11.25
C ALA A 98 13.86 -11.57 9.81
N LEU A 99 13.16 -10.99 8.83
CA LEU A 99 13.34 -11.20 7.40
C LEU A 99 14.32 -10.18 6.79
N TYR A 100 14.51 -9.04 7.45
CA TYR A 100 15.36 -7.95 6.97
C TYR A 100 16.64 -7.84 7.80
N ALA A 101 17.77 -8.22 7.22
CA ALA A 101 19.07 -8.14 7.89
C ALA A 101 19.49 -6.71 8.31
N PRO A 102 19.18 -5.63 7.55
CA PRO A 102 19.62 -4.28 7.91
C PRO A 102 19.12 -3.78 9.26
N HIS A 103 17.96 -4.28 9.71
CA HIS A 103 17.40 -3.89 11.00
C HIS A 103 18.15 -4.50 12.21
N ALA A 104 19.02 -5.50 11.99
CA ALA A 104 19.79 -6.13 13.06
C ALA A 104 20.63 -5.15 13.90
N ALA A 105 21.19 -4.13 13.26
CA ALA A 105 22.08 -3.16 13.90
C ALA A 105 21.39 -1.84 14.29
N THR A 106 20.19 -1.55 13.78
CA THR A 106 19.56 -0.23 13.92
C THR A 106 18.45 -0.18 14.97
N THR A 107 17.83 -1.30 15.31
CA THR A 107 16.66 -1.34 16.20
C THR A 107 17.03 -1.27 17.68
N GLN A 108 18.26 -1.65 18.04
CA GLN A 108 18.73 -1.68 19.43
C GLN A 108 18.66 -0.30 20.12
N ALA A 109 18.90 0.79 19.36
CA ALA A 109 18.79 2.16 19.88
C ALA A 109 17.36 2.51 20.35
N TRP A 110 16.35 1.77 19.88
CA TRP A 110 14.94 1.94 20.23
C TRP A 110 14.45 0.89 21.25
N GLY A 111 15.35 0.05 21.77
CA GLY A 111 15.00 -1.03 22.71
C GLY A 111 14.21 -2.18 22.06
N LEU A 112 14.22 -2.27 20.73
CA LEU A 112 13.50 -3.30 19.98
C LEU A 112 14.48 -4.33 19.42
N SER A 113 14.10 -5.61 19.52
CA SER A 113 14.72 -6.63 18.67
C SER A 113 14.32 -6.43 17.21
N PRO A 114 15.14 -6.89 16.24
CA PRO A 114 14.81 -6.78 14.82
C PRO A 114 13.48 -7.45 14.45
N LEU A 115 13.14 -8.53 15.16
CA LEU A 115 11.86 -9.21 15.01
C LEU A 115 10.70 -8.32 15.48
N GLN A 116 10.80 -7.73 16.68
CA GLN A 116 9.74 -6.86 17.22
C GLN A 116 9.52 -5.63 16.34
N ASP A 117 10.59 -5.02 15.83
CA ASP A 117 10.51 -3.89 14.92
C ASP A 117 9.76 -4.25 13.62
N GLN A 118 10.12 -5.38 13.00
CA GLN A 118 9.42 -5.88 11.81
C GLN A 118 7.94 -6.20 12.09
N GLN A 119 7.64 -6.84 13.22
CA GLN A 119 6.27 -7.20 13.55
C GLN A 119 5.41 -5.95 13.77
N LEU A 120 5.97 -4.94 14.44
CA LEU A 120 5.34 -3.63 14.61
C LEU A 120 5.14 -2.95 13.24
N ALA A 121 6.14 -2.96 12.37
CA ALA A 121 6.01 -2.42 11.02
C ALA A 121 4.89 -3.13 10.24
N GLY A 122 4.79 -4.45 10.32
CA GLY A 122 3.70 -5.24 9.74
C GLY A 122 2.32 -4.83 10.24
N LEU A 123 2.16 -4.64 11.55
CA LEU A 123 0.91 -4.16 12.16
C LEU A 123 0.55 -2.75 11.70
N LEU A 124 1.53 -1.84 11.64
CA LEU A 124 1.36 -0.47 11.18
C LEU A 124 1.06 -0.38 9.68
N MET A 125 1.57 -1.32 8.89
CA MET A 125 1.21 -1.45 7.48
C MET A 125 -0.19 -2.02 7.30
N TRP A 126 -0.66 -2.89 8.19
CA TRP A 126 -1.93 -3.60 8.02
C TRP A 126 -3.13 -2.81 8.57
N VAL A 127 -3.14 -2.51 9.88
CA VAL A 127 -4.35 -2.03 10.56
C VAL A 127 -4.79 -0.64 10.07
N PRO A 128 -3.92 0.37 9.98
CA PRO A 128 -4.30 1.68 9.45
C PRO A 128 -4.67 1.62 7.96
N ALA A 129 -3.96 0.80 7.18
CA ALA A 129 -4.26 0.66 5.76
C ALA A 129 -5.63 0.04 5.52
N ALA A 130 -6.00 -0.99 6.28
CA ALA A 130 -7.33 -1.60 6.21
C ALA A 130 -8.44 -0.55 6.28
N LEU A 131 -8.34 0.39 7.22
CA LEU A 131 -9.28 1.51 7.32
C LEU A 131 -9.19 2.46 6.13
N ALA A 132 -7.98 2.80 5.69
CA ALA A 132 -7.75 3.71 4.58
C ALA A 132 -8.37 3.20 3.26
N TYR A 133 -8.39 1.89 3.02
CA TYR A 133 -9.04 1.29 1.85
C TYR A 133 -10.54 1.03 2.04
N LEU A 134 -10.95 0.59 3.23
CA LEU A 134 -12.34 0.22 3.51
C LEU A 134 -13.27 1.43 3.51
N LEU A 135 -12.88 2.56 4.10
CA LEU A 135 -13.75 3.73 4.22
C LEU A 135 -14.17 4.30 2.84
N PRO A 136 -13.26 4.51 1.86
CA PRO A 136 -13.66 4.95 0.53
C PRO A 136 -14.49 3.90 -0.24
N ALA A 137 -14.24 2.61 -0.02
CA ALA A 137 -15.03 1.54 -0.63
C ALA A 137 -16.49 1.57 -0.13
N LEU A 138 -16.68 1.70 1.19
CA LEU A 138 -18.00 1.86 1.80
C LEU A 138 -18.70 3.14 1.31
N ALA A 139 -17.97 4.26 1.24
CA ALA A 139 -18.51 5.53 0.75
C ALA A 139 -18.99 5.43 -0.70
N GLN A 140 -18.21 4.78 -1.57
CA GLN A 140 -18.60 4.51 -2.96
C GLN A 140 -19.81 3.59 -3.06
N GLY A 141 -19.85 2.50 -2.27
CA GLY A 141 -20.98 1.59 -2.25
C GLY A 141 -22.26 2.26 -1.79
N ALA A 142 -22.19 3.08 -0.73
CA ALA A 142 -23.33 3.85 -0.24
C ALA A 142 -23.81 4.89 -1.27
N ALA A 143 -22.90 5.55 -2.00
CA ALA A 143 -23.25 6.50 -3.05
C ALA A 143 -23.94 5.81 -4.24
N TRP A 144 -23.43 4.64 -4.64
CA TRP A 144 -24.00 3.84 -5.71
C TRP A 144 -25.42 3.36 -5.37
N LEU A 145 -25.63 2.81 -4.17
CA LEU A 145 -26.97 2.39 -3.71
C LEU A 145 -27.98 3.53 -3.64
N ARG A 146 -27.55 4.76 -3.34
CA ARG A 146 -28.44 5.93 -3.37
C ARG A 146 -28.83 6.35 -4.79
N ALA A 147 -27.90 6.22 -5.73
CA ALA A 147 -28.14 6.56 -7.13
C ALA A 147 -29.09 5.56 -7.83
N GLU A 148 -29.13 4.30 -7.40
CA GLU A 148 -30.07 3.30 -7.94
C GLU A 148 -31.49 3.41 -7.37
N ARG A 149 -31.68 4.14 -6.26
CA ARG A 149 -32.97 4.29 -5.58
C ARG A 149 -33.76 5.55 -5.99
N GLY A 150 -33.17 6.45 -6.76
CA GLY A 150 -33.79 7.71 -7.22
C GLY A 150 -33.92 7.73 -8.73
#